data_AF-A0A9D5K6M8-F1
#
_entry.id   AF-A0A9D5K6M8-F1
#
_cell.length_a   1.000
_cell.length_b   1.000
_cell.length_c   1.000
_cell.angle_alpha   90.00
_cell.angle_beta   90.00
_cell.angle_gamma   90.00
#
_symmetry.space_group_name_H-M   'P 1'
#
loop_
_entity.id
_entity.type
_entity.pdbx_description
1 polymer ?
#
loop_
_entity_poly.entity_id
_entity_poly.type
_entity_poly.pdbx_seq_one_letter_code
_entity_poly.pdbx_strand_id
1 'polypeptide(L)'
;MKNKVSTSIFLCCLMGAALSTRSYGNERDLVDIVVANNIEDELDSKLNRLAEDLRNEGYRARISTMVRGITAQEVWNHLHESYVNDGLQGAILVGQIPTTSGFDFETDTPYWNMKELTYEGHWGRDIWVSRMYAPPGYREAEYLGNALDANHDYRTGKTRVAHKFWAFYNRSGVNREKAQDIADRAAGIWPELEGTSSIEAALW
;
A
#
# COMPACT_ATOMS: atom_id res chain seq x y z
N MET A 1 -38.24 -31.96 -27.11
CA MET A 1 -36.84 -31.65 -26.71
C MET A 1 -36.90 -30.96 -25.35
N LYS A 2 -36.38 -31.60 -24.30
CA LYS A 2 -36.38 -31.09 -22.92
C LYS A 2 -34.94 -30.73 -22.56
N ASN A 3 -34.64 -29.45 -22.38
CA ASN A 3 -33.31 -29.01 -21.97
C ASN A 3 -33.16 -29.26 -20.47
N LYS A 4 -32.32 -30.23 -20.12
CA LYS A 4 -31.77 -30.39 -18.76
C LYS A 4 -30.67 -29.34 -18.59
N VAL A 5 -30.92 -28.33 -17.78
CA VAL A 5 -29.85 -27.49 -17.24
C VAL A 5 -29.24 -28.28 -16.08
N SER A 6 -28.01 -28.75 -16.26
CA SER A 6 -27.26 -29.47 -15.23
C SER A 6 -26.66 -28.46 -14.28
N THR A 7 -27.13 -28.51 -13.04
CA THR A 7 -26.63 -27.83 -11.86
C THR A 7 -25.16 -28.17 -11.62
N SER A 8 -24.25 -27.23 -11.86
CA SER A 8 -22.89 -27.30 -11.32
C SER A 8 -22.89 -26.75 -9.90
N ILE A 9 -22.94 -27.66 -8.95
CA ILE A 9 -22.58 -27.40 -7.55
C ILE A 9 -21.08 -27.13 -7.55
N PHE A 10 -20.68 -25.86 -7.52
CA PHE A 10 -19.31 -25.50 -7.18
C PHE A 10 -19.14 -25.77 -5.69
N LEU A 11 -18.48 -26.89 -5.42
CA LEU A 11 -18.00 -27.31 -4.13
C LEU A 11 -17.26 -26.13 -3.50
N CYS A 12 -17.85 -25.59 -2.45
CA CYS A 12 -17.34 -24.50 -1.66
C CYS A 12 -15.94 -24.91 -1.19
N CYS A 13 -14.90 -24.29 -1.75
CA CYS A 13 -13.62 -24.24 -1.10
C CYS A 13 -13.84 -23.50 0.22
N LEU A 14 -14.09 -24.29 1.26
CA LEU A 14 -13.65 -24.07 2.63
C LEU A 14 -12.11 -23.94 2.61
N MET A 15 -11.59 -22.94 1.92
CA MET A 15 -10.45 -22.22 2.42
C MET A 15 -11.07 -21.24 3.39
N GLY A 16 -11.25 -21.71 4.62
CA GLY A 16 -10.89 -20.84 5.72
C GLY A 16 -9.54 -20.27 5.33
N ALA A 17 -9.43 -18.94 5.27
CA ALA A 17 -8.15 -18.31 5.35
C ALA A 17 -7.51 -18.96 6.57
N ALA A 18 -6.66 -19.96 6.35
CA ALA A 18 -5.59 -20.26 7.24
C ALA A 18 -4.82 -18.94 7.21
N LEU A 19 -5.22 -18.03 8.09
CA LEU A 19 -4.38 -17.00 8.64
C LEU A 19 -3.15 -17.79 9.04
N SER A 20 -2.20 -17.82 8.12
CA SER A 20 -0.84 -18.11 8.42
C SER A 20 -0.54 -17.12 9.52
N THR A 21 -0.61 -17.56 10.78
CA THR A 21 -0.05 -16.84 11.91
C THR A 21 1.46 -16.95 11.77
N ARG A 22 1.97 -16.53 10.61
CA ARG A 22 3.36 -16.21 10.43
C ARG A 22 3.47 -14.97 11.31
N SER A 23 4.12 -15.15 12.46
CA SER A 23 4.39 -14.13 13.45
C SER A 23 5.24 -13.05 12.78
N TYR A 24 4.60 -12.20 11.99
CA TYR A 24 5.20 -11.20 11.12
C TYR A 24 5.26 -9.81 11.76
N GLY A 25 4.82 -9.69 13.01
CA GLY A 25 5.05 -8.51 13.82
C GLY A 25 6.14 -8.81 14.84
N ASN A 26 7.38 -8.38 14.56
CA ASN A 26 8.16 -7.89 15.69
C ASN A 26 7.48 -6.58 16.13
N GLU A 27 7.60 -6.17 17.39
CA GLU A 27 7.14 -4.85 17.88
C GLU A 27 7.76 -3.64 17.12
N ARG A 28 8.56 -3.90 16.09
CA ARG A 28 9.29 -2.94 15.29
C ARG A 28 8.69 -2.70 13.90
N ASP A 29 7.64 -3.42 13.49
CA ASP A 29 7.15 -3.32 12.12
C ASP A 29 6.11 -2.19 11.96
N LEU A 30 6.61 -0.93 11.97
CA LEU A 30 5.78 0.26 11.79
C LEU A 30 5.38 0.48 10.33
N VAL A 31 4.09 0.73 10.11
CA VAL A 31 3.50 1.24 8.87
C VAL A 31 2.94 2.64 9.13
N ASP A 32 3.39 3.62 8.35
CA ASP A 32 2.94 5.00 8.46
C ASP A 32 1.99 5.38 7.32
N ILE A 33 0.77 5.78 7.66
CA ILE A 33 -0.24 6.25 6.73
C ILE A 33 -0.09 7.77 6.64
N VAL A 34 0.60 8.24 5.60
CA VAL A 34 0.91 9.65 5.39
C VAL A 34 -0.18 10.28 4.54
N VAL A 35 -0.95 11.22 5.12
CA VAL A 35 -2.17 11.76 4.51
C VAL A 35 -2.02 13.25 4.22
N ALA A 36 -2.49 13.70 3.05
CA ALA A 36 -2.60 15.12 2.75
C ALA A 36 -3.67 15.80 3.63
N ASN A 37 -3.33 16.89 4.30
CA ASN A 37 -4.20 17.53 5.30
C ASN A 37 -5.54 18.04 4.75
N ASN A 38 -5.64 18.33 3.45
CA ASN A 38 -6.85 18.84 2.83
C ASN A 38 -7.95 17.77 2.65
N ILE A 39 -7.65 16.50 2.93
CA ILE A 39 -8.61 15.39 2.84
C ILE A 39 -8.72 14.58 4.12
N GLU A 40 -7.89 14.86 5.14
CA GLU A 40 -7.86 14.08 6.38
C GLU A 40 -9.22 14.09 7.08
N ASP A 41 -9.79 15.28 7.33
CA ASP A 41 -11.07 15.41 8.05
C ASP A 41 -12.23 14.65 7.37
N GLU A 42 -12.24 14.62 6.03
CA GLU A 42 -13.26 13.90 5.24
C GLU A 42 -13.05 12.38 5.26
N LEU A 43 -11.82 11.92 5.52
CA LEU A 43 -11.43 10.52 5.47
C LEU A 43 -11.12 9.92 6.86
N ASP A 44 -11.15 10.70 7.93
CA ASP A 44 -10.68 10.32 9.27
C ASP A 44 -11.19 8.94 9.71
N SER A 45 -12.51 8.71 9.64
CA SER A 45 -13.09 7.42 10.06
C SER A 45 -12.58 6.25 9.22
N LYS A 46 -12.29 6.46 7.93
CA LYS A 46 -11.82 5.42 7.01
C LYS A 46 -10.31 5.17 7.17
N LEU A 47 -9.53 6.22 7.42
CA LEU A 47 -8.10 6.14 7.72
C LEU A 47 -7.87 5.43 9.05
N ASN A 48 -8.63 5.77 10.08
CA ASN A 48 -8.60 5.08 11.37
C ASN A 48 -8.97 3.60 11.23
N ARG A 49 -9.94 3.27 10.39
CA ARG A 49 -10.29 1.88 10.09
C ARG A 49 -9.15 1.13 9.40
N LEU A 50 -8.49 1.74 8.41
CA LEU A 50 -7.30 1.15 7.77
C LEU A 50 -6.17 0.91 8.79
N ALA A 51 -5.90 1.88 9.66
CA ALA A 51 -4.90 1.73 10.72
C ALA A 51 -5.24 0.57 11.66
N GLU A 52 -6.52 0.40 12.00
CA GLU A 52 -6.98 -0.70 12.83
C GLU A 52 -6.89 -2.05 12.13
N ASP A 53 -7.24 -2.12 10.84
CA ASP A 53 -7.08 -3.32 10.03
C ASP A 53 -5.61 -3.77 9.98
N LEU A 54 -4.67 -2.83 9.82
CA LEU A 54 -3.22 -3.12 9.87
C LEU A 54 -2.76 -3.61 11.26
N ARG A 55 -3.28 -3.03 12.33
CA ARG A 55 -2.97 -3.49 13.70
C ARG A 55 -3.47 -4.89 13.96
N ASN A 56 -4.67 -5.21 13.46
CA ASN A 56 -5.24 -6.56 13.55
C ASN A 56 -4.40 -7.61 12.79
N GLU A 57 -3.63 -7.18 11.79
CA GLU A 57 -2.67 -8.01 11.06
C GLU A 57 -1.29 -8.11 11.73
N GLY A 58 -1.08 -7.39 12.84
CA GLY A 58 0.14 -7.44 13.65
C GLY A 58 1.14 -6.31 13.37
N TYR A 59 0.79 -5.32 12.55
CA TYR A 59 1.62 -4.14 12.33
C TYR A 59 1.43 -3.10 13.43
N ARG A 60 2.45 -2.27 13.67
CA ARG A 60 2.22 -0.95 14.30
C ARG A 60 1.72 -0.02 13.20
N ALA A 61 0.56 0.62 13.38
CA ALA A 61 0.04 1.58 12.40
C ALA A 61 -0.08 2.97 13.01
N ARG A 62 0.48 3.97 12.31
CA ARG A 62 0.38 5.40 12.63
C ARG A 62 -0.25 6.13 11.45
N ILE A 63 -0.99 7.20 11.74
CA ILE A 63 -1.46 8.17 10.73
C ILE A 63 -0.66 9.44 10.95
N SER A 64 -0.06 9.97 9.89
CA SER A 64 0.73 11.20 9.91
C SER A 64 0.19 12.16 8.87
N THR A 65 -0.15 13.38 9.29
CA THR A 65 -0.74 14.37 8.40
C THR A 65 0.31 15.33 7.88
N MET A 66 0.31 15.55 6.57
CA MET A 66 1.20 16.48 5.89
C MET A 66 0.43 17.67 5.32
N VAL A 67 0.98 18.86 5.50
CA VAL A 67 0.40 20.08 4.95
C VAL A 67 0.41 20.05 3.42
N ARG A 68 -0.64 20.57 2.80
CA ARG A 68 -0.68 20.75 1.34
C ARG A 68 0.47 21.64 0.86
N GLY A 69 1.10 21.24 -0.24
CA GLY A 69 2.25 21.95 -0.80
C GLY A 69 3.58 21.54 -0.16
N ILE A 70 3.60 20.51 0.67
CA ILE A 70 4.82 19.84 1.13
C ILE A 70 5.68 19.40 -0.06
N THR A 71 6.99 19.44 0.11
CA THR A 71 7.97 19.00 -0.88
C THR A 71 8.28 17.51 -0.71
N ALA A 72 8.79 16.88 -1.77
CA ALA A 72 9.23 15.49 -1.68
C ALA A 72 10.34 15.29 -0.64
N GLN A 73 11.23 16.28 -0.47
CA GLN A 73 12.26 16.25 0.56
C GLN A 73 11.68 16.19 1.97
N GLU A 74 10.62 16.95 2.24
CA GLU A 74 9.96 16.93 3.56
C GLU A 74 9.22 15.62 3.82
N VAL A 75 8.57 15.04 2.80
CA VAL A 75 7.98 13.69 2.92
C VAL A 75 9.07 12.66 3.22
N TRP A 76 10.19 12.71 2.50
CA TRP A 76 11.30 11.80 2.74
C TRP A 76 11.92 11.98 4.13
N ASN A 77 12.14 13.22 4.58
CA ASN A 77 12.67 13.49 5.91
C ASN A 77 11.78 12.88 7.00
N HIS A 78 10.45 13.02 6.89
CA HIS A 78 9.50 12.40 7.81
C HIS A 78 9.62 10.86 7.84
N LEU A 79 9.68 10.24 6.66
CA LEU A 79 9.85 8.79 6.54
C LEU A 79 11.20 8.33 7.11
N HIS A 80 12.27 9.06 6.82
CA HIS A 80 13.61 8.78 7.32
C HIS A 80 13.70 8.89 8.84
N GLU A 81 13.14 9.95 9.44
CA GLU A 81 13.07 10.10 10.90
C GLU A 81 12.30 8.94 11.54
N SER A 82 11.19 8.53 10.94
CA SER A 82 10.39 7.39 11.39
C SER A 82 11.14 6.06 11.25
N TYR A 83 11.93 5.91 10.20
CA TYR A 83 12.79 4.75 9.99
C TYR A 83 13.86 4.64 11.07
N VAL A 84 14.57 5.73 11.33
CA VAL A 84 15.66 5.79 12.33
C VAL A 84 15.14 5.60 13.75
N ASN A 85 14.02 6.24 14.09
CA ASN A 85 13.54 6.32 15.48
C ASN A 85 12.54 5.22 15.84
N ASP A 86 11.66 4.84 14.92
CA ASP A 86 10.49 4.00 15.23
C ASP A 86 10.52 2.61 14.58
N GLY A 87 11.46 2.37 13.67
CA GLY A 87 11.59 1.11 12.93
C GLY A 87 10.68 0.99 11.70
N LEU A 88 10.32 2.10 11.06
CA LEU A 88 9.47 2.12 9.86
C LEU A 88 9.82 1.00 8.87
N GLN A 89 8.83 0.20 8.48
CA GLN A 89 8.94 -0.86 7.47
C GLN A 89 8.21 -0.50 6.19
N GLY A 90 7.22 0.39 6.26
CA GLY A 90 6.57 0.90 5.07
C GLY A 90 5.65 2.08 5.27
N ALA A 91 5.26 2.68 4.16
CA ALA A 91 4.43 3.87 4.13
C ALA A 91 3.30 3.76 3.11
N ILE A 92 2.16 4.35 3.45
CA ILE A 92 0.98 4.47 2.60
C ILE A 92 0.74 5.97 2.39
N LEU A 93 1.04 6.48 1.20
CA LEU A 93 0.84 7.88 0.84
C LEU A 93 -0.60 8.06 0.35
N VAL A 94 -1.38 8.91 1.02
CA VAL A 94 -2.80 9.12 0.74
C VAL A 94 -3.06 10.57 0.31
N GLY A 95 -3.56 10.70 -0.91
CA GLY A 95 -3.88 11.97 -1.55
C GLY A 95 -2.75 12.55 -2.38
N GLN A 96 -2.83 13.85 -2.65
CA GLN A 96 -1.84 14.64 -3.38
C GLN A 96 -0.53 14.88 -2.59
N ILE A 97 0.11 13.80 -2.17
CA ILE A 97 1.48 13.81 -1.65
C ILE A 97 2.44 14.01 -2.83
N PRO A 98 3.47 14.86 -2.77
CA PRO A 98 4.41 15.03 -3.87
C PRO A 98 5.08 13.70 -4.25
N THR A 99 5.30 13.50 -5.54
CA THR A 99 6.20 12.46 -6.08
C THR A 99 7.59 13.06 -6.24
N THR A 100 8.56 12.22 -6.57
CA THR A 100 9.88 12.68 -7.01
C THR A 100 10.02 12.53 -8.52
N SER A 101 10.83 13.39 -9.14
CA SER A 101 11.21 13.24 -10.54
C SER A 101 12.38 12.25 -10.67
N GLY A 102 12.15 11.15 -11.39
CA GLY A 102 13.22 10.29 -11.93
C GLY A 102 13.70 10.81 -13.30
N PHE A 103 14.45 9.97 -14.03
CA PHE A 103 15.03 10.33 -15.34
C PHE A 103 14.03 11.00 -16.30
N ASP A 104 12.79 10.50 -16.41
CA ASP A 104 11.76 11.05 -17.31
C ASP A 104 10.30 10.86 -16.79
N PHE A 105 10.11 10.44 -15.55
CA PHE A 105 8.79 10.14 -14.99
C PHE A 105 8.72 10.44 -13.50
N GLU A 106 7.51 10.71 -13.01
CA GLU A 106 7.23 10.83 -11.58
C GLU A 106 7.22 9.45 -10.92
N THR A 107 7.86 9.33 -9.77
CA THR A 107 7.98 8.06 -9.06
C THR A 107 8.10 8.23 -7.55
N ASP A 108 7.65 7.21 -6.81
CA ASP A 108 7.82 7.10 -5.37
C ASP A 108 9.06 6.26 -4.98
N THR A 109 9.77 5.69 -5.95
CA THR A 109 10.94 4.82 -5.69
C THR A 109 11.99 5.47 -4.77
N PRO A 110 12.30 6.77 -4.89
CA PRO A 110 13.22 7.44 -3.96
C PRO A 110 12.75 7.45 -2.49
N TYR A 111 11.45 7.32 -2.22
CA TYR A 111 10.95 7.16 -0.84
C TYR A 111 11.24 5.79 -0.22
N TRP A 112 11.80 4.85 -0.98
CA TRP A 112 12.13 3.51 -0.48
C TRP A 112 13.53 3.45 0.12
N ASN A 113 14.37 4.42 -0.25
CA ASN A 113 15.75 4.54 0.14
C ASN A 113 15.87 5.45 1.35
N MET A 114 16.18 4.89 2.52
CA MET A 114 16.30 5.65 3.75
C MET A 114 17.73 6.18 3.97
N LYS A 115 18.56 6.24 2.93
CA LYS A 115 19.89 6.87 2.99
C LYS A 115 19.93 8.25 2.33
N GLU A 116 19.19 8.40 1.24
CA GLU A 116 19.13 9.64 0.45
C GLU A 116 17.88 9.65 -0.43
N LEU A 117 17.34 10.86 -0.66
CA LEU A 117 16.26 11.08 -1.61
C LEU A 117 16.82 11.17 -3.04
N THR A 118 17.13 10.03 -3.64
CA THR A 118 17.62 9.97 -5.02
C THR A 118 17.07 8.76 -5.76
N TYR A 119 16.93 8.90 -7.07
CA TYR A 119 16.69 7.79 -7.98
C TYR A 119 17.99 7.13 -8.45
N GLU A 120 19.12 7.86 -8.43
CA GLU A 120 20.40 7.41 -8.99
C GLU A 120 21.30 6.74 -7.94
N GLY A 121 21.95 5.63 -8.32
CA GLY A 121 23.19 5.17 -7.69
C GLY A 121 23.08 4.16 -6.55
N HIS A 122 22.04 4.20 -5.71
CA HIS A 122 21.88 3.27 -4.60
C HIS A 122 20.43 2.85 -4.40
N TRP A 123 20.08 1.64 -4.86
CA TRP A 123 18.75 1.04 -4.68
C TRP A 123 18.53 0.55 -3.25
N GLY A 124 18.62 1.47 -2.27
CA GLY A 124 18.15 1.23 -0.92
C GLY A 124 16.66 0.91 -0.98
N ARG A 125 16.31 -0.33 -0.66
CA ARG A 125 14.93 -0.75 -0.38
C ARG A 125 14.86 -1.05 1.10
N ASP A 126 14.85 0.03 1.86
CA ASP A 126 14.86 -0.02 3.31
C ASP A 126 13.42 -0.14 3.82
N ILE A 127 12.46 0.45 3.10
CA ILE A 127 11.02 0.34 3.34
C ILE A 127 10.25 0.03 2.04
N TRP A 128 9.00 -0.42 2.15
CA TRP A 128 8.06 -0.41 1.03
C TRP A 128 7.20 0.87 1.06
N VAL A 129 6.81 1.37 -0.11
CA VAL A 129 5.88 2.50 -0.20
C VAL A 129 4.74 2.16 -1.16
N SER A 130 3.54 2.55 -0.78
CA SER A 130 2.34 2.49 -1.61
C SER A 130 1.69 3.88 -1.68
N ARG A 131 0.92 4.13 -2.74
CA ARG A 131 0.23 5.39 -2.96
C ARG A 131 -1.23 5.16 -3.32
N MET A 132 -2.11 5.95 -2.73
CA MET A 132 -3.49 6.15 -3.14
C MET A 132 -3.69 7.62 -3.51
N TYR A 133 -4.05 7.89 -4.75
CA TYR A 133 -4.37 9.24 -5.20
C TYR A 133 -5.58 9.21 -6.14
N ALA A 134 -6.31 10.33 -6.20
CA ALA A 134 -7.42 10.47 -7.13
C ALA A 134 -6.90 11.00 -8.48
N PRO A 135 -7.28 10.39 -9.62
CA PRO A 135 -6.96 10.93 -10.93
C PRO A 135 -7.57 12.34 -11.13
N PRO A 136 -7.01 13.14 -12.06
CA PRO A 136 -7.59 14.43 -12.41
C PRO A 136 -9.08 14.30 -12.79
N GLY A 137 -9.91 15.20 -12.24
CA GLY A 137 -11.35 15.24 -12.51
C GLY A 137 -12.24 14.50 -11.50
N TYR A 138 -11.65 13.75 -10.55
CA TYR A 138 -12.38 13.13 -9.45
C TYR A 138 -12.38 14.01 -8.20
N ARG A 139 -13.44 13.92 -7.38
CA ARG A 139 -13.43 14.46 -6.01
C ARG A 139 -12.54 13.55 -5.16
N GLU A 140 -11.41 14.09 -4.71
CA GLU A 140 -10.34 13.30 -4.10
C GLU A 140 -10.81 12.48 -2.89
N ALA A 141 -11.43 13.13 -1.89
CA ALA A 141 -11.93 12.45 -0.70
C ALA A 141 -12.97 11.36 -1.03
N GLU A 142 -13.88 11.60 -1.98
CA GLU A 142 -14.88 10.61 -2.38
C GLU A 142 -14.23 9.38 -3.05
N TYR A 143 -13.32 9.63 -3.98
CA TYR A 143 -12.61 8.57 -4.71
C TYR A 143 -11.75 7.71 -3.77
N LEU A 144 -10.95 8.36 -2.92
CA LEU A 144 -10.10 7.68 -1.95
C LEU A 144 -10.92 6.99 -0.86
N GLY A 145 -12.06 7.57 -0.47
CA GLY A 145 -13.00 6.95 0.47
C GLY A 145 -13.55 5.63 -0.06
N ASN A 146 -13.92 5.57 -1.34
CA ASN A 146 -14.35 4.34 -1.99
C ASN A 146 -13.22 3.30 -2.06
N ALA A 147 -11.99 3.74 -2.33
CA ALA A 147 -10.83 2.86 -2.34
C ALA A 147 -10.55 2.24 -0.94
N LEU A 148 -10.65 3.05 0.11
CA LEU A 148 -10.51 2.60 1.50
C LEU A 148 -11.65 1.67 1.95
N ASP A 149 -12.87 1.86 1.45
CA ASP A 149 -13.99 0.93 1.70
C ASP A 149 -13.74 -0.42 1.04
N ALA A 150 -13.30 -0.45 -0.21
CA ALA A 150 -12.98 -1.69 -0.88
C ALA A 150 -11.79 -2.42 -0.23
N ASN A 151 -10.78 -1.67 0.25
CA ASN A 151 -9.68 -2.23 1.03
C ASN A 151 -10.19 -3.00 2.26
N HIS A 152 -11.04 -2.36 3.04
CA HIS A 152 -11.63 -2.96 4.23
C HIS A 152 -12.53 -4.17 3.90
N ASP A 153 -13.36 -4.05 2.87
CA ASP A 153 -14.25 -5.14 2.46
C ASP A 153 -13.47 -6.37 2.00
N TYR A 154 -12.30 -6.16 1.38
CA TYR A 154 -11.40 -7.26 1.06
C TYR A 154 -10.80 -7.92 2.31
N ARG A 155 -10.21 -7.12 3.22
CA ARG A 155 -9.56 -7.63 4.44
C ARG A 155 -10.53 -8.40 5.34
N THR A 156 -11.80 -7.98 5.36
CA THR A 156 -12.87 -8.65 6.10
C THR A 156 -13.53 -9.81 5.34
N GLY A 157 -13.07 -10.10 4.12
CA GLY A 157 -13.58 -11.20 3.28
C GLY A 157 -14.98 -10.98 2.72
N LYS A 158 -15.51 -9.75 2.75
CA LYS A 158 -16.78 -9.38 2.10
C LYS A 158 -16.67 -9.40 0.59
N THR A 159 -15.51 -9.03 0.03
CA THR A 159 -15.19 -9.18 -1.39
C THR A 159 -14.09 -10.24 -1.57
N ARG A 160 -14.15 -10.97 -2.69
CA ARG A 160 -13.15 -12.00 -3.07
C ARG A 160 -12.64 -11.78 -4.50
N VAL A 161 -12.60 -10.53 -4.94
CA VAL A 161 -12.10 -10.19 -6.28
C VAL A 161 -10.68 -10.71 -6.42
N ALA A 162 -10.38 -11.35 -7.56
CA ALA A 162 -9.05 -11.93 -7.78
C ALA A 162 -8.00 -10.82 -7.80
N HIS A 163 -6.86 -11.05 -7.15
CA HIS A 163 -5.77 -10.08 -7.11
C HIS A 163 -4.90 -10.20 -8.35
N LYS A 164 -4.69 -9.08 -9.04
CA LYS A 164 -3.49 -8.90 -9.86
C LYS A 164 -2.56 -7.90 -9.20
N PHE A 165 -1.52 -8.43 -8.55
CA PHE A 165 -0.34 -7.65 -8.20
C PHE A 165 0.69 -7.76 -9.32
N TRP A 166 1.22 -6.62 -9.76
CA TRP A 166 2.33 -6.58 -10.69
C TRP A 166 3.63 -6.38 -9.91
N ALA A 167 4.34 -7.48 -9.64
CA ALA A 167 5.70 -7.44 -9.11
C ALA A 167 6.70 -7.34 -10.28
N PHE A 168 7.43 -6.23 -10.40
CA PHE A 168 8.43 -6.05 -11.44
C PHE A 168 9.84 -6.44 -10.95
N TYR A 169 10.20 -7.72 -11.05
CA TYR A 169 11.56 -8.18 -10.71
C TYR A 169 12.60 -7.66 -11.70
N ASN A 170 13.38 -6.62 -11.35
CA ASN A 170 14.57 -6.30 -12.12
C ASN A 170 15.70 -7.31 -11.80
N ARG A 171 16.30 -7.87 -12.86
CA ARG A 171 17.08 -9.13 -12.86
C ARG A 171 18.51 -8.98 -12.34
N SER A 172 18.92 -7.80 -11.87
CA SER A 172 20.32 -7.49 -11.54
C SER A 172 20.44 -6.65 -10.28
N GLY A 173 20.74 -7.30 -9.14
CA GLY A 173 21.38 -6.62 -7.99
C GLY A 173 20.70 -6.73 -6.63
N VAL A 174 19.42 -7.12 -6.55
CA VAL A 174 18.73 -7.27 -5.26
C VAL A 174 18.61 -8.75 -4.90
N ASN A 175 18.88 -9.08 -3.63
CA ASN A 175 18.63 -10.43 -3.11
C ASN A 175 17.16 -10.77 -3.34
N ARG A 176 16.91 -11.76 -4.20
CA ARG A 176 15.57 -12.21 -4.59
C ARG A 176 14.68 -12.52 -3.39
N GLU A 177 15.24 -13.06 -2.31
CA GLU A 177 14.49 -13.36 -1.08
C GLU A 177 13.99 -12.09 -0.40
N LYS A 178 14.83 -11.05 -0.29
CA LYS A 178 14.42 -9.76 0.29
C LYS A 178 13.37 -9.07 -0.59
N ALA A 179 13.53 -9.10 -1.92
CA ALA A 179 12.55 -8.53 -2.83
C ALA A 179 11.19 -9.26 -2.74
N GLN A 180 11.20 -10.59 -2.65
CA GLN A 180 9.99 -11.39 -2.46
C GLN A 180 9.32 -11.11 -1.12
N ASP A 181 10.08 -11.00 -0.02
CA ASP A 181 9.52 -10.68 1.30
C ASP A 181 8.81 -9.32 1.29
N ILE A 182 9.40 -8.31 0.63
CA ILE A 182 8.76 -7.01 0.47
C ILE A 182 7.51 -7.11 -0.42
N ALA A 183 7.53 -7.94 -1.47
CA ALA A 183 6.36 -8.23 -2.32
C ALA A 183 5.22 -8.87 -1.56
N ASP A 184 5.52 -9.86 -0.75
CA ASP A 184 4.53 -10.57 0.05
C ASP A 184 3.90 -9.61 1.08
N ARG A 185 4.71 -8.72 1.69
CA ARG A 185 4.21 -7.66 2.59
C ARG A 185 3.32 -6.65 1.88
N ALA A 186 3.73 -6.14 0.72
CA ALA A 186 2.94 -5.17 -0.03
C ALA A 186 1.63 -5.76 -0.57
N ALA A 187 1.67 -7.00 -1.06
CA ALA A 187 0.50 -7.71 -1.58
C ALA A 187 -0.54 -8.03 -0.49
N GLY A 188 -0.13 -8.20 0.77
CA GLY A 188 -1.04 -8.36 1.89
C GLY A 188 -1.90 -7.11 2.17
N ILE A 189 -1.51 -5.93 1.68
CA ILE A 189 -2.09 -4.67 2.12
C ILE A 189 -3.22 -4.15 1.22
N TRP A 190 -3.23 -4.47 -0.09
CA TRP A 190 -4.16 -3.85 -1.05
C TRP A 190 -4.94 -4.86 -1.93
N PRO A 191 -6.28 -4.76 -2.03
CA PRO A 191 -7.03 -5.40 -3.10
C PRO A 191 -6.97 -4.61 -4.41
N GLU A 192 -7.24 -5.31 -5.51
CA GLU A 192 -7.51 -4.70 -6.81
C GLU A 192 -8.86 -3.96 -6.78
N LEU A 193 -8.89 -2.76 -7.34
CA LEU A 193 -10.10 -1.99 -7.59
C LEU A 193 -10.30 -1.91 -9.10
N GLU A 194 -11.37 -2.52 -9.62
CA GLU A 194 -11.76 -2.32 -11.03
C GLU A 194 -12.01 -0.81 -11.27
N GLY A 195 -11.22 -0.20 -12.15
CA GLY A 195 -11.39 1.21 -12.55
C GLY A 195 -10.50 2.23 -11.83
N THR A 196 -9.65 1.83 -10.89
CA THR A 196 -8.55 2.70 -10.43
C THR A 196 -7.28 2.36 -11.20
N SER A 197 -6.90 3.22 -12.13
CA SER A 197 -5.60 3.16 -12.80
C SER A 197 -4.50 3.19 -11.73
N SER A 198 -3.77 2.07 -11.62
CA SER A 198 -2.51 1.85 -10.88
C SER A 198 -2.50 2.15 -9.37
N ILE A 199 -2.76 1.13 -8.55
CA ILE A 199 -1.96 0.96 -7.32
C ILE A 199 -0.60 0.41 -7.78
N GLU A 200 0.32 1.31 -8.07
CA GLU A 200 1.73 0.98 -8.29
C GLU A 200 2.41 0.74 -6.95
N ALA A 201 2.26 -0.47 -6.40
CA ALA A 201 3.26 -0.98 -5.46
C ALA A 201 4.41 -1.55 -6.32
N ALA A 202 5.19 -0.62 -6.89
CA ALA A 202 6.20 -0.96 -7.87
C ALA A 202 7.47 -1.48 -7.18
N LEU A 203 7.53 -2.78 -6.91
CA LEU A 203 8.73 -3.43 -6.40
C LEU A 203 9.80 -3.58 -7.48
N TRP A 204 10.56 -2.50 -7.69
CA TRP A 204 11.63 -2.38 -8.70
C TRP A 204 12.93 -3.03 -8.29
#